data_AF-A0AAN7YT94-F1
#
_entry.id   AF-A0AAN7YT94-F1
#
_cell.length_a   1.000
_cell.length_b   1.000
_cell.length_c   1.000
_cell.angle_alpha   90.00
_cell.angle_beta   90.00
_cell.angle_gamma   90.00
#
_symmetry.space_group_name_H-M   'P 1'
#
loop_
_entity.id
_entity.type
_entity.pdbx_description
1 polymer ?
#
loop_
_entity_poly.entity_id
_entity_poly.type
_entity_poly.pdbx_seq_one_letter_code
_entity_poly.pdbx_strand_id
1 'polypeptide(L)'
;MDPLLKTGLESLLNIKIENESPTISFKEYSSIVHGVNHNLTNIDNNKNNNNNLKEFNSKFFNPTDNVTIYIRHISGKTFEMKTNLNYSLSDIKKQFFENYEKSIKSSDISLYYNGNKLNDNKSLAEYNIRCESTLALFIKNSKYSIINTFDPHYNYDFSGIIDIPNSFKRGGYFYQRPCGSFRYALLVLGRFNEPNEVWLGHTGRAGFGEWAVTYHNSISDENCLTTPSFDDIKKESFTFNYNGDNYYLIFQNRVNTSTITRVVIKNVEYWKSPNSSSDHIRPYSICIGRI
;
A
#
# COMPACT_ATOMS: atom_id res chain seq x y z
N MET A 1 -8.32 17.66 -8.92
CA MET A 1 -7.29 17.31 -7.92
C MET A 1 -6.39 18.52 -7.72
N ASP A 2 -5.90 18.74 -6.50
CA ASP A 2 -4.90 19.78 -6.22
C ASP A 2 -3.64 19.59 -7.11
N PRO A 3 -3.10 20.64 -7.76
CA PRO A 3 -1.97 20.50 -8.68
C PRO A 3 -0.67 20.00 -8.04
N LEU A 4 -0.37 20.42 -6.81
CA LEU A 4 0.83 20.00 -6.09
C LEU A 4 0.73 18.50 -5.75
N LEU A 5 -0.42 18.08 -5.23
CA LEU A 5 -0.72 16.67 -4.99
C LEU A 5 -0.62 15.83 -6.27
N LYS A 6 -1.18 16.33 -7.38
CA LYS A 6 -1.11 15.67 -8.68
C LYS A 6 0.34 15.47 -9.11
N THR A 7 1.16 16.52 -9.10
CA THR A 7 2.58 16.43 -9.51
C THR A 7 3.37 15.49 -8.60
N GLY A 8 3.12 15.50 -7.30
CA GLY A 8 3.75 14.58 -6.36
C GLY A 8 3.44 13.12 -6.67
N LEU A 9 2.17 12.80 -6.92
CA LEU A 9 1.75 11.44 -7.28
C LEU A 9 2.26 10.99 -8.66
N GLU A 10 2.22 11.86 -9.67
CA GLU A 10 2.80 11.57 -10.99
C GLU A 10 4.30 11.25 -10.87
N SER A 11 5.03 12.03 -10.08
CA SER A 11 6.47 11.86 -9.87
C SER A 11 6.78 10.57 -9.13
N LEU A 12 6.02 10.27 -8.08
CA LEU A 12 6.22 9.08 -7.25
C LEU A 12 5.90 7.78 -8.01
N LEU A 13 4.78 7.77 -8.75
CA LEU A 13 4.28 6.60 -9.46
C LEU A 13 4.85 6.44 -10.86
N ASN A 14 5.49 7.49 -11.38
CA ASN A 14 5.98 7.58 -12.76
C ASN A 14 4.85 7.34 -13.79
N ILE A 15 3.71 7.99 -13.57
CA ILE A 15 2.50 7.95 -14.41
C ILE A 15 2.03 9.35 -14.79
N LYS A 16 1.06 9.45 -15.70
CA LYS A 16 0.34 10.69 -15.99
C LYS A 16 -1.09 10.63 -15.47
N ILE A 17 -1.49 11.64 -14.70
CA ILE A 17 -2.84 11.75 -14.15
C ILE A 17 -3.65 12.71 -15.03
N GLU A 18 -4.71 12.24 -15.66
CA GLU A 18 -5.60 13.02 -16.52
C GLU A 18 -7.05 12.97 -16.03
N ASN A 19 -7.83 13.98 -16.43
CA ASN A 19 -9.24 14.07 -16.04
C ASN A 19 -10.13 13.04 -16.77
N GLU A 20 -9.66 12.43 -17.86
CA GLU A 20 -10.43 11.45 -18.64
C GLU A 20 -9.62 10.17 -18.95
N SER A 21 -10.04 9.06 -18.31
CA SER A 21 -9.72 7.64 -18.57
C SER A 21 -8.25 7.15 -18.38
N PRO A 22 -8.06 5.86 -18.04
CA PRO A 22 -8.80 4.95 -17.14
C PRO A 22 -8.71 5.29 -15.64
N THR A 23 -9.72 4.91 -14.86
CA THR A 23 -9.88 5.30 -13.44
C THR A 23 -9.15 4.40 -12.44
N ILE A 24 -8.42 5.00 -11.50
CA ILE A 24 -7.83 4.42 -10.28
C ILE A 24 -8.78 4.71 -9.12
N SER A 25 -9.39 3.67 -8.56
CA SER A 25 -10.15 3.74 -7.32
C SER A 25 -9.23 3.84 -6.10
N PHE A 26 -9.76 4.28 -4.95
CA PHE A 26 -9.03 4.20 -3.67
C PHE A 26 -8.49 2.80 -3.39
N LYS A 27 -9.23 1.75 -3.75
CA LYS A 27 -8.82 0.36 -3.56
C LYS A 27 -7.52 0.07 -4.31
N GLU A 28 -7.48 0.48 -5.57
CA GLU A 28 -6.28 0.37 -6.41
C GLU A 28 -5.13 1.23 -5.89
N TYR A 29 -5.41 2.47 -5.47
CA TYR A 29 -4.41 3.34 -4.85
C TYR A 29 -3.84 2.76 -3.54
N SER A 30 -4.70 2.21 -2.69
CA SER A 30 -4.30 1.57 -1.44
C SER A 30 -3.49 0.30 -1.70
N SER A 31 -3.83 -0.48 -2.73
CA SER A 31 -3.01 -1.61 -3.18
C SER A 31 -1.64 -1.18 -3.73
N ILE A 32 -1.49 0.04 -4.25
CA ILE A 32 -0.18 0.58 -4.63
C ILE A 32 0.64 0.89 -3.40
N VAL A 33 0.08 1.69 -2.50
CA VAL A 33 0.84 2.26 -1.39
C VAL A 33 1.06 1.21 -0.29
N HIS A 34 0.14 0.26 -0.16
CA HIS A 34 0.10 -0.72 0.93
C HIS A 34 -0.27 -2.12 0.49
N GLY A 35 -0.52 -2.43 -0.78
CA GLY A 35 -0.84 -3.80 -1.18
C GLY A 35 -1.89 -4.49 -0.35
N VAL A 36 -3.05 -3.85 -0.21
CA VAL A 36 -4.18 -4.48 0.46
C VAL A 36 -4.49 -5.81 -0.19
N ASN A 37 -4.41 -6.87 0.61
CA ASN A 37 -4.82 -8.21 0.23
C ASN A 37 -6.35 -8.22 0.21
N HIS A 38 -6.93 -8.49 -0.95
CA HIS A 38 -8.38 -8.60 -1.09
C HIS A 38 -8.71 -10.00 -1.56
N ASN A 39 -8.85 -10.94 -0.63
CA ASN A 39 -9.54 -12.20 -0.91
C ASN A 39 -10.68 -12.44 0.08
N LEU A 40 -11.72 -13.09 -0.46
CA LEU A 40 -12.91 -13.68 0.17
C LEU A 40 -14.15 -12.79 0.26
N THR A 41 -14.85 -12.66 -0.87
CA THR A 41 -16.31 -12.72 -0.85
C THR A 41 -16.76 -14.11 -1.27
N ASN A 42 -17.26 -14.87 -0.29
CA ASN A 42 -18.20 -15.99 -0.36
C ASN A 42 -17.91 -17.16 -1.32
N ILE A 43 -17.35 -18.25 -0.77
CA ILE A 43 -17.84 -19.60 -1.07
C ILE A 43 -18.13 -20.31 0.26
N ASP A 44 -19.43 -20.38 0.54
CA ASP A 44 -20.17 -21.34 1.35
C ASP A 44 -19.70 -21.74 2.75
N ASN A 45 -20.44 -21.18 3.73
CA ASN A 45 -20.85 -21.86 4.95
C ASN A 45 -21.51 -23.20 4.60
N ASN A 46 -20.78 -24.32 4.74
CA ASN A 46 -21.23 -25.56 5.40
C ASN A 46 -20.28 -26.72 5.11
N LYS A 47 -19.47 -27.11 6.11
CA LYS A 47 -19.44 -28.47 6.70
C LYS A 47 -18.28 -28.61 7.70
N ASN A 48 -18.66 -28.68 8.98
CA ASN A 48 -18.16 -29.60 10.01
C ASN A 48 -16.86 -30.37 9.72
N ASN A 49 -15.79 -30.11 10.47
CA ASN A 49 -15.42 -30.89 11.68
C ASN A 49 -13.95 -30.67 12.07
N ASN A 50 -13.73 -30.79 13.37
CA ASN A 50 -12.47 -30.63 14.09
C ASN A 50 -11.32 -31.53 13.60
N ASN A 51 -10.11 -31.05 13.90
CA ASN A 51 -8.82 -31.74 13.92
C ASN A 51 -8.20 -32.07 12.56
N ASN A 52 -7.37 -31.15 12.03
CA ASN A 52 -6.08 -31.45 11.37
C ASN A 52 -5.31 -30.17 10.96
N LEU A 53 -5.10 -29.24 11.91
CA LEU A 53 -4.29 -28.02 11.66
C LEU A 53 -2.78 -28.28 11.50
N LYS A 54 -2.32 -29.53 11.63
CA LYS A 54 -0.92 -29.94 11.43
C LYS A 54 -0.65 -30.70 10.13
N GLU A 55 -1.70 -31.03 9.35
CA GLU A 55 -1.57 -31.76 8.08
C GLU A 55 -1.68 -30.86 6.83
N PHE A 56 -2.07 -29.59 6.98
CA PHE A 56 -2.18 -28.66 5.85
C PHE A 56 -0.86 -27.96 5.46
N ASN A 57 0.16 -28.01 6.32
CA ASN A 57 1.44 -27.32 6.10
C ASN A 57 2.49 -28.15 5.34
N SER A 58 2.12 -29.28 4.74
CA SER A 58 3.07 -30.11 3.98
C SER A 58 2.46 -30.88 2.80
N LYS A 59 1.41 -30.35 2.16
CA LYS A 59 1.22 -30.68 0.73
C LYS A 59 2.28 -29.91 -0.04
N PHE A 60 3.44 -30.56 -0.19
CA PHE A 60 4.47 -30.20 -1.14
C PHE A 60 3.80 -29.94 -2.49
N PHE A 61 3.62 -28.66 -2.85
CA PHE A 61 3.40 -28.31 -4.24
C PHE A 61 4.65 -28.80 -4.97
N ASN A 62 4.47 -29.67 -5.96
CA ASN A 62 5.60 -30.01 -6.80
C ASN A 62 6.06 -28.70 -7.47
N PRO A 63 7.38 -28.44 -7.56
CA PRO A 63 7.91 -27.24 -8.21
C PRO A 63 7.49 -27.09 -9.69
N THR A 64 6.78 -28.06 -10.24
CA THR A 64 6.25 -28.16 -11.61
C THR A 64 4.76 -27.85 -11.72
N ASP A 65 4.02 -27.69 -10.62
CA ASP A 65 2.57 -27.46 -10.68
C ASP A 65 2.28 -26.01 -11.03
N ASN A 66 1.64 -25.80 -12.19
CA ASN A 66 1.16 -24.49 -12.58
C ASN A 66 0.08 -24.03 -11.59
N VAL A 67 0.31 -22.88 -10.95
CA VAL A 67 -0.65 -22.21 -10.08
C VAL A 67 -1.41 -21.14 -10.87
N THR A 68 -2.62 -20.83 -10.45
CA THR A 68 -3.35 -19.66 -10.96
C THR A 68 -3.01 -18.45 -10.11
N ILE A 69 -2.64 -17.34 -10.74
CA ILE A 69 -2.57 -16.02 -10.11
C ILE A 69 -3.42 -15.04 -10.91
N TYR A 70 -3.72 -13.89 -10.31
CA TYR A 70 -4.43 -12.81 -10.97
C TYR A 70 -3.51 -11.62 -11.16
N ILE A 71 -3.56 -11.01 -12.33
CA ILE A 71 -2.93 -9.72 -12.60
C ILE A 71 -4.05 -8.71 -12.76
N ARG A 72 -4.12 -7.74 -11.85
CA ARG A 72 -5.16 -6.71 -11.86
C ARG A 72 -4.57 -5.39 -12.35
N HIS A 73 -5.00 -4.97 -13.53
CA HIS A 73 -4.74 -3.61 -14.00
C HIS A 73 -5.46 -2.60 -13.12
N ILE A 74 -4.83 -1.44 -12.97
CA ILE A 74 -5.36 -0.36 -12.12
C ILE A 74 -6.70 0.21 -12.60
N SER A 75 -7.12 -0.06 -13.84
CA SER A 75 -8.47 0.27 -14.32
C SER A 75 -9.56 -0.66 -13.77
N GLY A 76 -9.20 -1.63 -12.92
CA GLY A 76 -10.10 -2.66 -12.42
C GLY A 76 -10.19 -3.92 -13.28
N LYS A 77 -9.56 -3.95 -14.46
CA LYS A 77 -9.51 -5.13 -15.33
C LYS A 77 -8.61 -6.19 -14.70
N THR A 78 -9.11 -7.41 -14.51
CA THR A 78 -8.35 -8.53 -13.95
C THR A 78 -8.09 -9.59 -15.03
N PHE A 79 -6.88 -10.11 -15.05
CA PHE A 79 -6.41 -11.18 -15.92
C PHE A 79 -6.07 -12.40 -15.06
N GLU A 80 -6.72 -13.53 -15.31
CA GLU A 80 -6.32 -14.81 -14.72
C GLU A 80 -5.15 -15.39 -15.51
N MET A 81 -4.04 -15.74 -14.84
CA MET A 81 -2.84 -16.27 -15.47
C MET A 81 -2.34 -17.53 -14.76
N LYS A 82 -2.14 -18.61 -15.52
CA LYS A 82 -1.50 -19.84 -15.03
C LYS A 82 0.01 -19.73 -15.17
N THR A 83 0.74 -19.92 -14.08
CA THR A 83 2.18 -19.71 -14.02
C THR A 83 2.87 -20.61 -13.00
N ASN A 84 4.19 -20.55 -12.91
CA ASN A 84 4.97 -21.30 -11.92
C ASN A 84 5.51 -20.35 -10.84
N LEU A 85 5.45 -20.74 -9.57
CA LEU A 85 5.94 -19.89 -8.47
C LEU A 85 7.47 -19.66 -8.50
N ASN A 86 8.22 -20.53 -9.16
CA ASN A 86 9.67 -20.40 -9.32
C ASN A 86 10.07 -19.47 -10.47
N TYR A 87 9.12 -19.02 -11.29
CA TYR A 87 9.42 -18.08 -12.37
C TYR A 87 9.81 -16.72 -11.81
N SER A 88 10.84 -16.13 -12.44
CA SER A 88 11.27 -14.76 -12.15
C SER A 88 10.19 -13.79 -12.58
N LEU A 89 10.17 -12.59 -11.99
CA LEU A 89 9.23 -11.57 -12.43
C LEU A 89 9.43 -11.20 -13.90
N SER A 90 10.65 -11.26 -14.44
CA SER A 90 10.91 -11.09 -15.87
C SER A 90 10.13 -12.11 -16.72
N ASP A 91 10.12 -13.38 -16.30
CA ASP A 91 9.35 -14.43 -16.97
C ASP A 91 7.85 -14.17 -16.88
N ILE A 92 7.36 -13.72 -15.71
CA ILE A 92 5.96 -13.36 -15.50
C ILE A 92 5.52 -12.22 -16.42
N LYS A 93 6.32 -11.14 -16.52
CA LYS A 93 6.02 -10.01 -17.41
C LYS A 93 6.03 -10.44 -18.88
N LYS A 94 6.98 -11.30 -19.27
CA LYS A 94 7.04 -11.88 -20.61
C LYS A 94 5.80 -12.73 -20.91
N GLN A 95 5.42 -13.61 -20.00
CA GLN A 95 4.22 -14.44 -20.13
C GLN A 95 2.95 -13.59 -20.23
N PHE A 96 2.84 -12.53 -19.42
CA PHE A 96 1.72 -11.59 -19.49
C PHE A 96 1.65 -10.87 -20.84
N PHE A 97 2.79 -10.39 -21.35
CA PHE A 97 2.89 -9.76 -22.67
C PHE A 97 2.45 -10.70 -23.80
N GLU A 98 2.97 -11.93 -23.81
CA GLU A 98 2.70 -12.92 -24.86
C GLU A 98 1.21 -13.30 -24.92
N ASN A 99 0.57 -13.39 -23.75
CA ASN A 99 -0.79 -13.91 -23.62
C ASN A 99 -1.90 -12.85 -23.66
N TYR A 100 -1.65 -11.61 -23.22
CA TYR A 100 -2.71 -10.62 -23.04
C TYR A 100 -2.50 -9.29 -23.78
N GLU A 101 -1.29 -8.72 -23.78
CA GLU A 101 -1.05 -7.38 -24.34
C GLU A 101 0.26 -7.28 -25.13
N LYS A 102 0.24 -7.75 -26.38
CA LYS A 102 1.40 -7.74 -27.31
C LYS A 102 1.86 -6.35 -27.74
N SER A 103 1.15 -5.29 -27.36
CA SER A 103 1.48 -3.89 -27.65
C SER A 103 2.37 -3.23 -26.59
N ILE A 104 2.54 -3.83 -25.41
CA ILE A 104 3.23 -3.21 -24.27
C ILE A 104 4.61 -3.82 -24.08
N LYS A 105 5.68 -3.02 -24.04
CA LYS A 105 7.00 -3.58 -23.74
C LYS A 105 7.05 -4.07 -22.29
N SER A 106 7.67 -5.23 -22.03
CA SER A 106 7.89 -5.74 -20.66
C SER A 106 8.59 -4.71 -19.75
N SER A 107 9.46 -3.86 -20.31
CA SER A 107 10.13 -2.76 -19.60
C SER A 107 9.19 -1.67 -19.08
N ASP A 108 8.01 -1.53 -19.69
CA ASP A 108 7.00 -0.56 -19.28
C ASP A 108 6.05 -1.13 -18.23
N ILE A 109 6.13 -2.43 -17.93
CA ILE A 109 5.31 -3.10 -16.93
C ILE A 109 6.00 -3.04 -15.56
N SER A 110 5.25 -2.58 -14.55
CA SER A 110 5.60 -2.76 -13.14
C SER A 110 4.49 -3.54 -12.45
N LEU A 111 4.86 -4.62 -11.78
CA LEU A 111 3.95 -5.41 -10.97
C LEU A 111 4.24 -5.16 -9.49
N TYR A 112 3.18 -5.10 -8.71
CA TYR A 112 3.23 -4.88 -7.28
C TYR A 112 2.48 -6.00 -6.57
N TYR A 113 3.00 -6.45 -5.44
CA TYR A 113 2.32 -7.38 -4.55
C TYR A 113 2.62 -6.96 -3.12
N ASN A 114 1.59 -6.88 -2.29
CA ASN A 114 1.72 -6.39 -0.92
C ASN A 114 2.49 -5.04 -0.85
N GLY A 115 2.17 -4.09 -1.75
CA GLY A 115 2.68 -2.71 -1.74
C GLY A 115 4.07 -2.60 -2.34
N ASN A 116 4.79 -3.72 -2.39
CA ASN A 116 6.15 -3.77 -2.89
C ASN A 116 6.16 -3.89 -4.41
N LYS A 117 6.94 -3.01 -5.05
CA LYS A 117 7.32 -3.20 -6.44
C LYS A 117 8.16 -4.48 -6.54
N LEU A 118 7.71 -5.39 -7.40
CA LEU A 118 8.43 -6.64 -7.62
C LEU A 118 9.69 -6.39 -8.46
N ASN A 119 10.75 -7.13 -8.15
CA ASN A 119 12.06 -7.07 -8.81
C ASN A 119 12.14 -8.14 -9.91
N ASP A 120 12.63 -7.75 -11.09
CA ASP A 120 12.72 -8.60 -12.29
C ASP A 120 13.50 -9.91 -12.07
N ASN A 121 14.45 -9.92 -11.13
CA ASN A 121 15.34 -11.05 -10.86
C ASN A 121 14.84 -12.00 -9.74
N LYS A 122 13.80 -11.62 -8.99
CA LYS A 122 13.25 -12.44 -7.91
C LYS A 122 12.07 -13.26 -8.41
N SER A 123 11.91 -14.47 -7.89
CA SER A 123 10.79 -15.36 -8.18
C SER A 123 9.52 -14.97 -7.42
N LEU A 124 8.36 -15.44 -7.88
CA LEU A 124 7.09 -15.25 -7.16
C LEU A 124 7.13 -15.87 -5.75
N ALA A 125 7.77 -17.04 -5.59
CA ALA A 125 7.92 -17.73 -4.32
C ALA A 125 8.71 -16.91 -3.29
N GLU A 126 9.76 -16.18 -3.71
CA GLU A 126 10.54 -15.29 -2.83
C GLU A 126 9.70 -14.14 -2.26
N TYR A 127 8.63 -13.74 -2.96
CA TYR A 127 7.65 -12.77 -2.48
C TYR A 127 6.50 -13.39 -1.67
N ASN A 128 6.55 -14.69 -1.38
CA ASN A 128 5.46 -15.46 -0.77
C ASN A 128 4.14 -15.38 -1.54
N ILE A 129 4.21 -15.18 -2.87
CA ILE A 129 3.03 -15.24 -3.73
C ILE A 129 2.56 -16.69 -3.82
N ARG A 130 1.25 -16.90 -3.75
CA ARG A 130 0.60 -18.23 -3.73
C ARG A 130 -0.46 -18.34 -4.82
N CYS A 131 -0.99 -19.54 -5.00
CA CYS A 131 -2.21 -19.73 -5.78
C CYS A 131 -3.28 -18.73 -5.35
N GLU A 132 -3.99 -18.17 -6.32
CA GLU A 132 -5.05 -17.17 -6.19
C GLU A 132 -4.62 -15.81 -5.64
N SER A 133 -3.31 -15.52 -5.62
CA SER A 133 -2.81 -14.18 -5.30
C SER A 133 -3.09 -13.20 -6.44
N THR A 134 -3.35 -11.93 -6.10
CA THR A 134 -3.53 -10.86 -7.07
C THR A 134 -2.34 -9.89 -7.06
N LEU A 135 -1.69 -9.71 -8.21
CA LEU A 135 -0.64 -8.72 -8.45
C LEU A 135 -1.25 -7.47 -9.09
N ALA A 136 -0.90 -6.28 -8.63
CA ALA A 136 -1.34 -5.03 -9.24
C ALA A 136 -0.42 -4.64 -10.41
N LEU A 137 -1.01 -4.31 -11.56
CA LEU A 137 -0.32 -3.99 -12.81
C LEU A 137 -0.33 -2.49 -13.10
N PHE A 138 0.87 -1.99 -13.39
CA PHE A 138 1.16 -0.62 -13.84
C PHE A 138 1.84 -0.67 -15.19
N ILE A 139 1.39 0.22 -16.06
CA ILE A 139 1.99 0.42 -17.36
C ILE A 139 2.53 1.85 -17.38
N LYS A 140 3.84 1.98 -17.55
CA LYS A 140 4.52 3.26 -17.63
C LYS A 140 3.95 4.08 -18.78
N ASN A 141 3.82 5.40 -18.58
CA ASN A 141 3.27 6.35 -19.55
C ASN A 141 1.78 6.15 -19.90
N SER A 142 1.08 5.22 -19.27
CA SER A 142 -0.37 5.18 -19.35
C SER A 142 -0.98 6.38 -18.63
N LYS A 143 -2.09 6.86 -19.18
CA LYS A 143 -2.90 7.92 -18.60
C LYS A 143 -3.86 7.30 -17.59
N TYR A 144 -4.06 7.96 -16.45
CA TYR A 144 -4.94 7.48 -15.41
C TYR A 144 -5.74 8.61 -14.76
N SER A 145 -6.98 8.37 -14.38
CA SER A 145 -7.81 9.30 -13.60
C SER A 145 -7.91 8.80 -12.16
N ILE A 146 -7.70 9.64 -11.16
CA ILE A 146 -7.90 9.24 -9.75
C ILE A 146 -9.25 9.81 -9.28
N ILE A 147 -10.22 8.93 -9.02
CA ILE A 147 -11.58 9.31 -8.61
C ILE A 147 -11.96 8.67 -7.28
N ASN A 148 -12.73 9.41 -6.45
CA ASN A 148 -13.22 8.92 -5.16
C ASN A 148 -12.12 8.36 -4.23
N THR A 149 -10.90 8.91 -4.35
CA THR A 149 -9.71 8.50 -3.57
C THR A 149 -9.45 9.43 -2.40
N PHE A 150 -9.78 10.72 -2.55
CA PHE A 150 -9.52 11.74 -1.55
C PHE A 150 -10.82 12.19 -0.88
N ASP A 151 -10.72 12.60 0.38
CA ASP A 151 -11.81 13.21 1.12
C ASP A 151 -11.38 14.61 1.61
N PRO A 152 -11.56 15.65 0.77
CA PRO A 152 -11.06 16.99 1.06
C PRO A 152 -11.62 17.60 2.35
N HIS A 153 -12.77 17.13 2.84
CA HIS A 153 -13.37 17.59 4.09
C HIS A 153 -12.46 17.34 5.30
N TYR A 154 -11.60 16.32 5.22
CA TYR A 154 -10.64 15.97 6.27
C TYR A 154 -9.22 16.41 5.93
N ASN A 155 -9.01 17.24 4.91
CA ASN A 155 -7.70 17.86 4.70
C ASN A 155 -7.34 18.74 5.90
N TYR A 156 -6.03 18.90 6.16
CA TYR A 156 -5.59 19.76 7.24
C TYR A 156 -4.21 20.35 6.95
N ASP A 157 -4.07 21.65 7.19
CA ASP A 157 -2.82 22.38 6.98
C ASP A 157 -2.00 22.39 8.28
N PHE A 158 -0.87 21.68 8.30
CA PHE A 158 0.10 21.71 9.39
C PHE A 158 1.31 22.61 9.07
N SER A 159 1.31 23.37 7.97
CA SER A 159 2.47 24.14 7.51
C SER A 159 2.97 25.15 8.54
N GLY A 160 2.06 25.80 9.27
CA GLY A 160 2.37 26.78 10.32
C GLY A 160 2.39 26.23 11.75
N ILE A 161 2.32 24.90 11.93
CA ILE A 161 2.19 24.29 13.26
C ILE A 161 3.55 23.85 13.78
N ILE A 162 3.80 24.14 15.06
CA ILE A 162 4.97 23.70 15.82
C ILE A 162 4.48 22.95 17.05
N ASP A 163 4.89 21.69 17.18
CA ASP A 163 4.46 20.81 18.26
C ASP A 163 5.52 20.61 19.33
N ILE A 164 5.04 20.34 20.53
CA ILE A 164 5.87 19.81 21.62
C ILE A 164 6.00 18.29 21.40
N PRO A 165 7.21 17.71 21.45
CA PRO A 165 7.41 16.28 21.33
C PRO A 165 6.54 15.48 22.32
N ASN A 166 6.01 14.33 21.88
CA ASN A 166 5.22 13.41 22.71
C ASN A 166 3.97 14.03 23.35
N SER A 167 3.31 14.98 22.67
CA SER A 167 2.07 15.60 23.17
C SER A 167 0.79 14.98 22.58
N PHE A 168 0.88 14.31 21.44
CA PHE A 168 -0.28 13.78 20.73
C PHE A 168 -0.34 12.25 20.79
N LYS A 169 -1.53 11.71 21.06
CA LYS A 169 -1.80 10.27 21.07
C LYS A 169 -2.91 9.87 20.13
N ARG A 170 -2.73 8.75 19.44
CA ARG A 170 -3.78 8.03 18.70
C ARG A 170 -3.59 6.53 18.89
N GLY A 171 -4.69 5.79 19.01
CA GLY A 171 -4.65 4.36 19.33
C GLY A 171 -3.89 4.01 20.61
N GLY A 172 -3.78 4.94 21.56
CA GLY A 172 -3.05 4.78 22.82
C GLY A 172 -1.54 5.05 22.75
N TYR A 173 -0.99 5.35 21.58
CA TYR A 173 0.45 5.59 21.39
C TYR A 173 0.75 7.02 20.99
N PHE A 174 1.90 7.52 21.45
CA PHE A 174 2.39 8.82 21.03
C PHE A 174 2.86 8.80 19.58
N TYR A 175 2.63 9.91 18.88
CA TYR A 175 3.14 10.13 17.53
C TYR A 175 3.42 11.61 17.31
N GLN A 176 4.30 11.92 16.36
CA GLN A 176 4.52 13.29 15.91
C GLN A 176 3.47 13.63 14.85
N ARG A 177 2.76 14.76 14.97
CA ARG A 177 1.89 15.22 13.88
C ARG A 177 2.76 15.68 12.71
N PRO A 178 2.24 15.66 11.47
CA PRO A 178 3.06 15.95 10.28
C PRO A 178 3.28 17.46 10.10
N CYS A 179 3.91 18.09 11.09
CA CYS A 179 4.18 19.53 11.16
C CYS A 179 5.02 19.99 9.97
N GLY A 180 4.72 21.18 9.45
CA GLY A 180 5.37 21.72 8.25
C GLY A 180 4.86 21.14 6.92
N SER A 181 3.73 20.41 6.93
CA SER A 181 3.14 19.84 5.71
C SER A 181 1.64 20.15 5.57
N PHE A 182 1.13 20.06 4.35
CA PHE A 182 -0.29 19.98 4.08
C PHE A 182 -0.72 18.50 3.98
N ARG A 183 -1.73 18.09 4.74
CA ARG A 183 -2.24 16.73 4.77
C ARG A 183 -3.48 16.60 3.89
N TYR A 184 -3.36 15.80 2.83
CA TYR A 184 -4.45 15.39 1.94
C TYR A 184 -5.07 14.08 2.42
N ALA A 185 -6.30 14.12 2.92
CA ALA A 185 -6.98 12.95 3.46
C ALA A 185 -7.51 12.03 2.35
N LEU A 186 -7.42 10.72 2.60
CA LEU A 186 -7.95 9.69 1.73
C LEU A 186 -9.36 9.30 2.17
N LEU A 187 -10.20 8.96 1.19
CA LEU A 187 -11.54 8.44 1.44
C LEU A 187 -11.46 6.97 1.85
N VAL A 188 -11.54 6.73 3.16
CA VAL A 188 -11.32 5.41 3.79
C VAL A 188 -12.59 4.73 4.30
N LEU A 189 -13.70 5.47 4.43
CA LEU A 189 -14.97 4.93 4.95
C LEU A 189 -15.55 3.87 4.00
N GLY A 190 -15.94 2.73 4.56
CA GLY A 190 -16.50 1.59 3.82
C GLY A 190 -15.49 0.86 2.94
N ARG A 191 -14.18 1.09 3.12
CA ARG A 191 -13.13 0.55 2.22
C ARG A 191 -12.41 -0.68 2.75
N PHE A 192 -12.44 -0.93 4.06
CA PHE A 192 -11.68 -2.01 4.71
C PHE A 192 -12.57 -3.15 5.24
N ASN A 193 -13.84 -3.20 4.85
CA ASN A 193 -14.80 -4.26 5.22
C ASN A 193 -14.87 -4.55 6.74
N GLU A 194 -14.62 -3.54 7.58
CA GLU A 194 -14.75 -3.65 9.02
C GLU A 194 -16.00 -2.94 9.52
N PRO A 195 -16.78 -3.56 10.42
CA PRO A 195 -17.92 -2.91 11.04
C PRO A 195 -17.44 -1.72 11.88
N ASN A 196 -18.12 -0.58 11.73
CA ASN A 196 -17.99 0.62 12.56
C ASN A 196 -16.65 1.38 12.48
N GLU A 197 -15.74 1.01 11.56
CA GLU A 197 -14.49 1.75 11.32
C GLU A 197 -13.67 2.03 12.60
N VAL A 198 -13.69 1.08 13.54
CA VAL A 198 -13.15 1.23 14.90
C VAL A 198 -11.68 1.68 14.89
N TRP A 199 -10.92 1.20 13.91
CA TRP A 199 -9.52 1.56 13.67
C TRP A 199 -9.28 3.07 13.49
N LEU A 200 -10.28 3.84 12.99
CA LEU A 200 -10.16 5.28 12.81
C LEU A 200 -10.29 6.08 14.11
N GLY A 201 -10.96 5.49 15.12
CA GLY A 201 -11.31 6.00 16.45
C GLY A 201 -11.04 7.47 16.81
N HIS A 202 -11.97 8.06 17.55
CA HIS A 202 -11.84 9.46 18.02
C HIS A 202 -11.37 9.57 19.48
N THR A 203 -11.06 8.44 20.13
CA THR A 203 -10.83 8.41 21.59
C THR A 203 -9.37 8.60 21.98
N GLY A 204 -8.45 8.30 21.06
CA GLY A 204 -7.01 8.26 21.28
C GLY A 204 -6.54 7.09 22.16
N ARG A 205 -7.40 6.11 22.47
CA ARG A 205 -7.16 5.05 23.48
C ARG A 205 -7.07 3.66 22.83
N ALA A 206 -6.02 2.90 23.17
CA ALA A 206 -5.78 1.55 22.65
C ALA A 206 -6.93 0.56 22.94
N GLY A 207 -7.53 0.64 24.13
CA GLY A 207 -8.60 -0.28 24.57
C GLY A 207 -9.93 -0.17 23.82
N PHE A 208 -10.06 0.78 22.90
CA PHE A 208 -11.25 0.98 22.07
C PHE A 208 -11.06 0.52 20.64
N GLY A 209 -9.98 -0.20 20.33
CA GLY A 209 -9.69 -0.72 18.99
C GLY A 209 -9.19 0.33 18.00
N GLU A 210 -8.95 1.57 18.42
CA GLU A 210 -8.36 2.60 17.58
C GLU A 210 -6.91 2.25 17.25
N TRP A 211 -6.53 2.38 15.98
CA TRP A 211 -5.17 2.09 15.53
C TRP A 211 -4.26 3.28 15.71
N ALA A 212 -2.99 3.01 15.96
CA ALA A 212 -1.98 4.03 16.13
C ALA A 212 -1.62 4.70 14.80
N VAL A 213 -1.06 5.91 14.86
CA VAL A 213 -0.63 6.66 13.67
C VAL A 213 0.87 6.47 13.44
N THR A 214 1.23 6.12 12.20
CA THR A 214 2.63 6.00 11.75
C THR A 214 2.80 6.51 10.33
N TYR A 215 4.05 6.63 9.88
CA TYR A 215 4.45 7.17 8.59
C TYR A 215 5.38 6.24 7.85
N HIS A 216 5.41 6.33 6.52
CA HIS A 216 6.44 5.73 5.67
C HIS A 216 6.84 6.68 4.53
N ASN A 217 8.06 6.52 4.03
CA ASN A 217 8.74 7.45 3.11
C ASN A 217 8.55 7.13 1.62
N SER A 218 8.18 5.89 1.26
CA SER A 218 8.09 5.45 -0.13
C SER A 218 7.15 4.26 -0.31
N ILE A 219 6.75 4.03 -1.56
CA ILE A 219 6.01 2.83 -1.97
C ILE A 219 6.87 1.54 -1.80
N SER A 220 8.19 1.67 -1.70
CA SER A 220 9.14 0.57 -1.86
C SER A 220 9.81 0.13 -0.56
N ASP A 221 9.09 0.08 0.56
CA ASP A 221 9.66 -0.53 1.75
C ASP A 221 9.36 -2.03 1.75
N GLU A 222 10.27 -2.84 1.17
CA GLU A 222 10.23 -4.32 1.12
C GLU A 222 9.94 -4.92 2.52
N ASN A 223 10.16 -4.15 3.59
CA ASN A 223 10.02 -4.58 4.98
C ASN A 223 8.75 -4.11 5.70
N CYS A 224 7.83 -3.38 5.05
CA CYS A 224 6.61 -2.86 5.68
C CYS A 224 6.89 -2.09 6.99
N LEU A 225 7.95 -1.27 6.99
CA LEU A 225 8.36 -0.48 8.14
C LEU A 225 7.61 0.85 8.15
N THR A 226 7.10 1.20 9.32
CA THR A 226 6.55 2.54 9.56
C THR A 226 7.11 3.09 10.86
N THR A 227 7.04 4.38 11.08
CA THR A 227 7.46 4.98 12.36
C THR A 227 6.47 6.02 12.84
N PRO A 228 6.24 6.17 14.15
CA PRO A 228 5.49 7.31 14.70
C PRO A 228 6.29 8.64 14.63
N SER A 229 7.57 8.60 14.24
CA SER A 229 8.45 9.77 14.08
C SER A 229 8.34 10.36 12.67
N PHE A 230 7.65 11.49 12.56
CA PHE A 230 7.53 12.22 11.29
C PHE A 230 8.83 12.91 10.89
N ASP A 231 9.61 13.41 11.85
CA ASP A 231 10.86 14.10 11.54
C ASP A 231 11.92 13.14 11.01
N ASP A 232 11.95 11.91 11.52
CA ASP A 232 12.90 10.90 11.04
C ASP A 232 12.52 10.39 9.64
N ILE A 233 11.23 10.13 9.39
CA ILE A 233 10.79 9.67 8.07
C ILE A 233 10.93 10.76 7.00
N LYS A 234 10.85 12.04 7.39
CA LYS A 234 11.04 13.18 6.49
C LYS A 234 12.45 13.25 5.91
N LYS A 235 13.48 12.89 6.70
CA LYS A 235 14.89 12.88 6.24
C LYS A 235 15.14 11.90 5.10
N GLU A 236 14.37 10.83 5.04
CA GLU A 236 14.51 9.76 4.04
C GLU A 236 13.31 9.74 3.05
N SER A 237 12.56 10.84 2.96
CA SER A 237 11.32 10.92 2.17
C SER A 237 11.56 11.02 0.67
N PHE A 238 10.59 10.54 -0.12
CA PHE A 238 10.55 10.82 -1.56
C PHE A 238 10.41 12.33 -1.81
N THR A 239 11.18 12.86 -2.75
CA THR A 239 11.18 14.28 -3.10
C THR A 239 10.86 14.51 -4.57
N PHE A 240 10.23 15.64 -4.87
CA PHE A 240 9.87 16.04 -6.23
C PHE A 240 9.90 17.56 -6.37
N ASN A 241 10.06 18.04 -7.61
CA ASN A 241 10.03 19.46 -7.93
C ASN A 241 8.63 19.88 -8.39
N TYR A 242 8.18 21.04 -7.94
CA TYR A 242 6.95 21.67 -8.38
C TYR A 242 7.13 23.19 -8.39
N ASN A 243 6.91 23.83 -9.55
CA ASN A 243 7.05 25.27 -9.75
C ASN A 243 8.40 25.86 -9.29
N GLY A 244 9.50 25.11 -9.46
CA GLY A 244 10.84 25.55 -9.08
C GLY A 244 11.23 25.27 -7.63
N ASP A 245 10.28 24.83 -6.80
CA ASP A 245 10.50 24.46 -5.41
C ASP A 245 10.56 22.94 -5.22
N ASN A 246 11.33 22.49 -4.24
CA ASN A 246 11.41 21.08 -3.88
C ASN A 246 10.46 20.76 -2.73
N TYR A 247 9.75 19.66 -2.88
CA TYR A 247 8.77 19.15 -1.94
C TYR A 247 9.09 17.71 -1.56
N TYR A 248 8.66 17.29 -0.37
CA TYR A 248 8.62 15.89 0.02
C TYR A 248 7.19 15.35 0.00
N LEU A 249 7.05 14.04 -0.18
CA LEU A 249 5.79 13.31 -0.06
C LEU A 249 5.96 12.17 0.94
N ILE A 250 5.10 12.12 1.95
CA ILE A 250 5.09 11.09 3.00
C ILE A 250 3.68 10.54 3.12
N PHE A 251 3.57 9.24 3.33
CA PHE A 251 2.29 8.59 3.58
C PHE A 251 2.04 8.44 5.07
N GLN A 252 0.82 8.78 5.48
CA GLN A 252 0.38 8.63 6.86
C GLN A 252 -0.64 7.50 6.97
N ASN A 253 -0.41 6.66 7.96
CA ASN A 253 -1.02 5.34 8.10
C ASN A 253 -1.62 5.16 9.47
N ARG A 254 -2.58 4.26 9.54
CA ARG A 254 -3.01 3.60 10.77
C ARG A 254 -2.41 2.22 10.82
N VAL A 255 -1.93 1.82 11.99
CA VAL A 255 -1.29 0.52 12.17
C VAL A 255 -1.91 -0.23 13.35
N ASN A 256 -2.18 -1.50 13.12
CA ASN A 256 -2.72 -2.41 14.11
C ASN A 256 -1.61 -2.87 15.06
N THR A 257 -1.53 -2.23 16.21
CA THR A 257 -0.47 -2.46 17.19
C THR A 257 -0.49 -3.84 17.82
N SER A 258 -1.57 -4.62 17.66
CA SER A 258 -1.63 -6.02 18.10
C SER A 258 -0.84 -6.99 17.22
N THR A 259 -0.48 -6.57 15.99
CA THR A 259 0.11 -7.45 14.98
C THR A 259 1.54 -7.08 14.59
N ILE A 260 2.04 -5.92 15.03
CA ILE A 260 3.36 -5.41 14.65
C ILE A 260 4.47 -5.85 15.59
N THR A 261 5.69 -5.84 15.06
CA THR A 261 6.93 -5.96 15.84
C THR A 261 7.68 -4.63 15.83
N ARG A 262 8.36 -4.28 16.93
CA ARG A 262 9.16 -3.06 17.01
C ARG A 262 10.62 -3.38 16.77
N VAL A 263 11.26 -2.58 15.94
CA VAL A 263 12.69 -2.71 15.60
C VAL A 263 13.34 -1.33 15.65
N VAL A 264 14.60 -1.26 16.06
CA VAL A 264 15.35 0.00 16.07
C VAL A 264 16.39 -0.05 14.96
N ILE A 265 16.34 0.92 14.06
CA ILE A 265 17.26 1.05 12.92
C ILE A 265 17.83 2.45 12.96
N LYS A 266 19.17 2.58 12.99
CA LYS A 266 19.87 3.88 13.06
C LYS A 266 19.31 4.81 14.17
N ASN A 267 19.02 4.26 15.35
CA ASN A 267 18.42 4.96 16.50
C ASN A 267 16.97 5.46 16.32
N VAL A 268 16.27 5.02 15.27
CA VAL A 268 14.85 5.31 15.05
C VAL A 268 14.02 4.06 15.33
N GLU A 269 12.94 4.18 16.10
CA GLU A 269 11.98 3.10 16.32
C GLU A 269 11.09 2.96 15.09
N TYR A 270 11.10 1.77 14.50
CA TYR A 270 10.23 1.35 13.42
C TYR A 270 9.29 0.23 13.87
N TRP A 271 8.08 0.26 13.35
CA TRP A 271 7.02 -0.70 13.58
C TRP A 271 6.82 -1.48 12.30
N LYS A 272 7.28 -2.74 12.35
CA LYS A 272 7.27 -3.68 11.25
C LYS A 272 5.95 -4.43 11.25
N SER A 273 5.19 -4.26 10.18
CA SER A 273 4.00 -5.08 9.92
C SER A 273 4.40 -6.46 9.37
N PRO A 274 3.64 -7.53 9.65
CA PRO A 274 3.92 -8.87 9.12
C PRO A 274 3.98 -8.91 7.59
N ASN A 275 3.10 -8.12 6.97
CA ASN A 275 3.03 -7.81 5.57
C ASN A 275 2.25 -6.50 5.43
N SER A 276 2.00 -6.07 4.21
CA SER A 276 1.34 -4.80 3.93
C SER A 276 -0.21 -4.87 3.99
N SER A 277 -0.81 -6.04 4.28
CA SER A 277 -2.27 -6.22 4.31
C SER A 277 -2.96 -5.13 5.13
N SER A 278 -4.19 -4.78 4.71
CA SER A 278 -5.05 -3.87 5.45
C SER A 278 -5.40 -4.35 6.86
N ASP A 279 -5.13 -5.61 7.20
CA ASP A 279 -5.31 -6.14 8.55
C ASP A 279 -4.25 -5.61 9.53
N HIS A 280 -3.14 -5.10 8.99
CA HIS A 280 -1.98 -4.63 9.76
C HIS A 280 -1.74 -3.13 9.58
N ILE A 281 -1.90 -2.62 8.37
CA ILE A 281 -1.58 -1.22 8.04
C ILE A 281 -2.59 -0.66 7.04
N ARG A 282 -3.07 0.56 7.27
CA ARG A 282 -4.04 1.24 6.42
C ARG A 282 -3.57 2.66 6.09
N PRO A 283 -3.46 3.05 4.80
CA PRO A 283 -3.29 4.44 4.45
C PRO A 283 -4.53 5.22 4.86
N TYR A 284 -4.35 6.45 5.30
CA TYR A 284 -5.48 7.36 5.41
C TYR A 284 -5.18 8.80 4.99
N SER A 285 -3.92 9.16 4.75
CA SER A 285 -3.61 10.46 4.15
C SER A 285 -2.21 10.51 3.53
N ILE A 286 -1.96 11.57 2.78
CA ILE A 286 -0.67 11.94 2.20
C ILE A 286 -0.28 13.30 2.77
N CYS A 287 0.97 13.45 3.18
CA CYS A 287 1.52 14.69 3.70
C CYS A 287 2.54 15.23 2.68
N ILE A 288 2.34 16.47 2.22
CA ILE A 288 3.28 17.15 1.32
C ILE A 288 3.75 18.43 1.98
N GLY A 289 5.07 18.61 2.09
CA GLY A 289 5.66 19.84 2.61
C GLY A 289 6.82 20.31 1.76
N ARG A 290 7.17 21.58 1.87
CA ARG A 290 8.34 22.17 1.22
C ARG A 290 9.61 21.76 1.98
N ILE A 291 10.71 21.55 1.25
CA ILE A 291 12.03 21.26 1.80
C ILE A 291 12.69 22.55 2.28
#